data_AF-Q1AWR3-F1
#
_entry.id   AF-Q1AWR3-F1
#
_cell.length_a   1.000
_cell.length_b   1.000
_cell.length_c   1.000
_cell.angle_alpha   90.00
_cell.angle_beta   90.00
_cell.angle_gamma   90.00
#
_symmetry.space_group_name_H-M   'P 1'
#
loop_
_entity.id
_entity.type
_entity.pdbx_description
1 polymer ?
#
loop_
_entity_poly.entity_id
_entity_poly.type
_entity_poly.pdbx_seq_one_letter_code
_entity_poly.pdbx_strand_id
1 'polypeptide(L)'
;MAHGPPAGPRTRLGELVRSFPAAGLVLSRYGFSGELQEEDTTLEEFARQRGVPAGRLLGELGRVAEVSLGEPPPESFLALAGVHEWVDELFLSHQEALLEQNIPLAAELLERVYEGQRRHIGVEEEILLPVYARAGRIPGGDPELYTNEHRKMLQILEHFRQALPRLEEKAPGERRRDLIDLFDRGYWYKRLHEHHDNRERNILYPTLDRVTGEEERRELIARCAP
;
A
#
# COMPACT_ATOMS: atom_id res chain seq x y z
N MET A 1 18.66 5.46 -22.54
CA MET A 1 17.88 6.70 -22.70
C MET A 1 16.81 6.66 -21.63
N ALA A 2 16.80 7.62 -20.71
CA ALA A 2 15.85 7.64 -19.60
C ALA A 2 14.45 7.95 -20.14
N HIS A 3 13.52 7.00 -20.04
CA HIS A 3 12.11 7.24 -20.34
C HIS A 3 11.51 7.99 -19.17
N GLY A 4 11.19 9.28 -19.37
CA GLY A 4 10.38 10.03 -18.43
C GLY A 4 9.00 9.36 -18.22
N PRO A 5 8.24 9.77 -17.19
CA PRO A 5 6.95 9.14 -16.91
C PRO A 5 6.06 9.23 -18.16
N PRO A 6 5.23 8.22 -18.47
CA PRO A 6 4.31 8.22 -19.61
C PRO A 6 3.11 9.16 -19.37
N ALA A 7 3.35 10.32 -18.77
CA ALA A 7 2.35 11.32 -18.42
C ALA A 7 2.40 12.46 -19.44
N GLY A 8 1.41 12.51 -20.32
CA GLY A 8 1.06 13.68 -21.10
C GLY A 8 -0.22 14.34 -20.56
N PRO A 9 -0.57 15.54 -21.03
CA PRO A 9 -1.81 16.22 -20.65
C PRO A 9 -3.07 15.36 -20.83
N ARG A 10 -3.06 14.46 -21.83
CA ARG A 10 -4.18 13.57 -22.18
C ARG A 10 -4.13 12.19 -21.50
N THR A 11 -3.11 11.89 -20.71
CA THR A 11 -3.04 10.61 -19.99
C THR A 11 -4.18 10.56 -18.97
N ARG A 12 -4.93 9.46 -18.94
CA ARG A 12 -5.99 9.25 -17.94
C ARG A 12 -5.38 9.04 -16.57
N LEU A 13 -5.99 9.59 -15.53
CA LEU A 13 -5.46 9.47 -14.17
C LEU A 13 -5.41 8.01 -13.69
N GLY A 14 -6.43 7.22 -13.99
CA GLY A 14 -6.42 5.79 -13.64
C GLY A 14 -5.29 5.03 -14.34
N GLU A 15 -5.03 5.32 -15.62
CA GLU A 15 -3.91 4.73 -16.36
C GLU A 15 -2.57 5.20 -15.80
N LEU A 16 -2.45 6.49 -15.50
CA LEU A 16 -1.24 7.09 -14.95
C LEU A 16 -0.93 6.51 -13.57
N VAL A 17 -1.91 6.38 -12.68
CA VAL A 17 -1.72 5.84 -11.33
C VAL A 17 -1.47 4.33 -11.39
N ARG A 18 -2.09 3.57 -12.30
CA ARG A 18 -1.77 2.15 -12.48
C ARG A 18 -0.37 1.92 -13.03
N SER A 19 0.05 2.70 -14.01
CA SER A 19 1.38 2.57 -14.64
C SER A 19 2.50 3.23 -13.85
N PHE A 20 2.17 4.20 -13.01
CA PHE A 20 3.09 4.94 -12.17
C PHE A 20 2.38 5.33 -10.86
N PRO A 21 2.28 4.41 -9.86
CA PRO A 21 1.53 4.64 -8.63
C PRO A 21 2.00 5.86 -7.84
N ALA A 22 3.28 6.23 -7.98
CA ALA A 22 3.83 7.45 -7.42
C ALA A 22 3.11 8.73 -7.91
N ALA A 23 2.46 8.68 -9.08
CA ALA A 23 1.61 9.75 -9.57
C ALA A 23 0.40 10.00 -8.65
N GLY A 24 -0.18 8.95 -8.07
CA GLY A 24 -1.32 9.07 -7.16
C GLY A 24 -0.99 9.95 -5.95
N LEU A 25 0.27 9.91 -5.50
CA LEU A 25 0.80 10.74 -4.43
C LEU A 25 0.84 12.21 -4.80
N VAL A 26 1.33 12.51 -6.00
CA VAL A 26 1.36 13.89 -6.51
C VAL A 26 -0.08 14.39 -6.65
N LEU A 27 -0.96 13.60 -7.25
CA LEU A 27 -2.35 13.96 -7.52
C LEU A 27 -3.16 14.14 -6.23
N SER A 28 -2.92 13.34 -5.19
CA SER A 28 -3.64 13.43 -3.90
C SER A 28 -3.46 14.77 -3.20
N ARG A 29 -2.31 15.45 -3.38
CA ARG A 29 -2.06 16.81 -2.87
C ARG A 29 -3.01 17.85 -3.48
N TYR A 30 -3.58 17.52 -4.62
CA TYR A 30 -4.53 18.34 -5.36
C TYR A 30 -5.97 17.81 -5.23
N GLY A 31 -6.21 16.90 -4.28
CA GLY A 31 -7.54 16.37 -3.98
C GLY A 31 -7.98 15.19 -4.83
N PHE A 32 -7.04 14.48 -5.48
CA PHE A 32 -7.35 13.19 -6.09
C PHE A 32 -7.62 12.14 -5.00
N SER A 33 -8.78 11.51 -5.10
CA SER A 33 -9.31 10.51 -4.18
C SER A 33 -9.21 9.08 -4.71
N GLY A 34 -8.97 8.91 -6.02
CA GLY A 34 -8.96 7.60 -6.67
C GLY A 34 -10.35 6.99 -6.83
N GLU A 35 -11.39 7.82 -6.83
CA GLU A 35 -12.75 7.40 -7.19
C GLU A 35 -12.83 7.08 -8.70
N LEU A 36 -13.71 6.14 -9.06
CA LEU A 36 -13.89 5.68 -10.45
C LEU A 36 -14.15 6.82 -11.44
N GLN A 37 -14.84 7.88 -11.01
CA GLN A 37 -15.10 9.06 -11.84
C GLN A 37 -13.82 9.86 -12.13
N GLU A 38 -12.88 9.91 -11.17
CA GLU A 38 -11.61 10.59 -11.35
C GLU A 38 -10.63 9.74 -12.18
N GLU A 39 -10.73 8.42 -12.17
CA GLU A 39 -9.87 7.53 -12.96
C GLU A 39 -9.99 7.74 -14.47
N ASP A 40 -11.18 8.08 -14.97
CA ASP A 40 -11.42 8.34 -16.40
C ASP A 40 -11.08 9.78 -16.81
N THR A 41 -10.81 10.66 -15.83
CA THR A 41 -10.43 12.06 -16.09
C THR A 41 -8.98 12.12 -16.60
N THR A 42 -8.70 13.03 -17.54
CA THR A 42 -7.31 13.27 -17.99
C THR A 42 -6.55 14.18 -17.03
N LEU A 43 -5.21 14.12 -17.05
CA LEU A 43 -4.36 14.99 -16.25
C LEU A 43 -4.69 16.49 -16.46
N GLU A 44 -4.93 16.91 -17.69
CA GLU A 44 -5.29 18.29 -18.03
C GLU A 44 -6.66 18.70 -17.48
N GLU A 45 -7.66 17.82 -17.59
CA GLU A 45 -9.00 18.08 -17.05
C GLU A 45 -8.98 18.18 -15.53
N PHE A 46 -8.26 17.27 -14.86
CA PHE A 46 -8.06 17.31 -13.42
C PHE A 46 -7.35 18.61 -13.00
N ALA A 47 -6.27 18.98 -13.70
CA ALA A 47 -5.55 20.22 -13.45
C ALA A 47 -6.49 21.45 -13.53
N ARG A 48 -7.32 21.50 -14.58
CA ARG A 48 -8.31 22.56 -14.79
C ARG A 48 -9.36 22.59 -13.69
N GLN A 49 -9.91 21.44 -13.29
CA GLN A 49 -10.91 21.34 -12.21
C GLN A 49 -10.36 21.81 -10.86
N ARG A 50 -9.07 21.58 -10.60
CA ARG A 50 -8.39 21.98 -9.36
C ARG A 50 -7.75 23.36 -9.42
N GLY A 51 -7.88 24.08 -10.54
CA GLY A 51 -7.31 25.42 -10.71
C GLY A 51 -5.77 25.43 -10.74
N VAL A 52 -5.14 24.35 -11.17
CA VAL A 52 -3.67 24.19 -11.20
C VAL A 52 -3.19 24.10 -12.65
N PRO A 53 -2.07 24.75 -13.02
CA PRO A 53 -1.49 24.59 -14.35
C PRO A 53 -1.04 23.14 -14.58
N ALA A 54 -1.46 22.52 -15.70
CA ALA A 54 -1.07 21.15 -16.04
C ALA A 54 0.46 20.97 -16.10
N GLY A 55 1.19 21.98 -16.57
CA GLY A 55 2.66 21.98 -16.58
C GLY A 55 3.30 21.86 -15.19
N ARG A 56 2.64 22.37 -14.13
CA ARG A 56 3.10 22.21 -12.76
C ARG A 56 2.96 20.76 -12.29
N LEU A 57 1.81 20.14 -12.56
CA LEU A 57 1.57 18.72 -12.25
C LEU A 57 2.56 17.82 -12.99
N LEU A 58 2.74 18.04 -14.30
CA LEU A 58 3.72 17.31 -15.10
C LEU A 58 5.15 17.46 -14.56
N GLY A 59 5.55 18.65 -14.14
CA GLY A 59 6.87 18.88 -13.52
C GLY A 59 7.03 18.17 -12.17
N GLU A 60 5.98 18.12 -11.35
CA GLU A 60 6.00 17.36 -10.10
C GLU A 60 6.02 15.85 -10.34
N LEU A 61 5.25 15.35 -11.30
CA LEU A 61 5.28 13.95 -11.74
C LEU A 61 6.66 13.56 -12.29
N GLY A 62 7.28 14.43 -13.08
CA GLY A 62 8.63 14.24 -13.61
C GLY A 62 9.68 14.08 -12.50
N ARG A 63 9.64 14.95 -11.48
CA ARG A 63 10.56 14.85 -10.32
C ARG A 63 10.36 13.58 -9.52
N VAL A 64 9.11 13.14 -9.32
CA VAL A 64 8.85 11.88 -8.62
C VAL A 64 9.31 10.69 -9.46
N ALA A 65 9.17 10.76 -10.79
CA ALA A 65 9.67 9.72 -11.69
C ALA A 65 11.20 9.63 -11.69
N GLU A 66 11.92 10.75 -11.63
CA GLU A 66 13.39 10.75 -11.51
C GLU A 66 13.86 10.07 -10.22
N VAL A 67 13.12 10.20 -9.11
CA VAL A 67 13.43 9.54 -7.84
C VAL A 67 13.04 8.05 -7.87
N SER A 68 12.00 7.69 -8.61
CA SER A 68 11.44 6.33 -8.64
C SER A 68 12.05 5.42 -9.72
N LEU A 69 12.70 5.97 -10.75
CA LEU A 69 13.20 5.22 -11.92
C LEU A 69 14.72 5.00 -11.94
N GLY A 70 15.44 5.37 -10.88
CA GLY A 70 16.82 4.91 -10.71
C GLY A 70 16.83 3.39 -10.52
N GLU A 71 17.77 2.68 -11.15
CA GLU A 71 17.99 1.27 -10.77
C GLU A 71 18.25 1.22 -9.25
N PRO A 72 17.55 0.34 -8.51
CA PRO A 72 17.76 0.24 -7.08
C PRO A 72 19.22 -0.11 -6.81
N PRO A 73 19.84 0.45 -5.77
CA PRO A 73 21.19 0.08 -5.41
C PRO A 73 21.26 -1.43 -5.08
N PRO A 74 22.46 -2.04 -5.15
CA PRO A 74 22.69 -3.34 -4.55
C PRO A 74 22.20 -3.30 -3.09
N GLU A 75 21.45 -4.33 -2.69
CA GLU A 75 20.88 -4.45 -1.34
C GLU A 75 19.90 -3.31 -1.01
N SER A 76 18.92 -3.08 -1.88
CA SER A 76 17.83 -2.11 -1.68
C SER A 76 16.81 -2.56 -0.63
N PHE A 77 16.21 -1.61 0.08
CA PHE A 77 15.08 -1.87 0.98
C PHE A 77 13.86 -2.49 0.27
N LEU A 78 13.76 -2.41 -1.07
CA LEU A 78 12.74 -3.13 -1.85
C LEU A 78 12.77 -4.65 -1.61
N ALA A 79 13.90 -5.21 -1.17
CA ALA A 79 13.99 -6.62 -0.80
C ALA A 79 13.06 -7.01 0.37
N LEU A 80 12.61 -6.05 1.17
CA LEU A 80 11.67 -6.28 2.28
C LEU A 80 10.22 -6.48 1.81
N ALA A 81 9.89 -6.05 0.58
CA ALA A 81 8.52 -6.08 0.07
C ALA A 81 7.95 -7.49 -0.13
N GLY A 82 8.78 -8.55 -0.06
CA GLY A 82 8.32 -9.94 -0.13
C GLY A 82 7.36 -10.34 1.00
N VAL A 83 7.38 -9.62 2.13
CA VAL A 83 6.40 -9.84 3.21
C VAL A 83 4.97 -9.55 2.78
N HIS A 84 4.76 -8.59 1.88
CA HIS A 84 3.44 -8.25 1.37
C HIS A 84 2.84 -9.36 0.53
N GLU A 85 3.64 -9.94 -0.37
CA GLU A 85 3.21 -11.07 -1.19
C GLU A 85 2.83 -12.28 -0.32
N TRP A 86 3.59 -12.53 0.74
CA TRP A 86 3.29 -13.59 1.69
C TRP A 86 2.01 -13.33 2.50
N VAL A 87 1.79 -12.10 2.95
CA VAL A 87 0.56 -11.69 3.65
C VAL A 87 -0.67 -11.79 2.73
N ASP A 88 -0.54 -11.35 1.47
CA ASP A 88 -1.61 -11.41 0.48
C ASP A 88 -2.01 -12.85 0.17
N GLU A 89 -1.04 -13.76 0.00
CA GLU A 89 -1.30 -15.18 -0.24
C GLU A 89 -1.99 -15.85 0.95
N LEU A 90 -1.57 -15.54 2.18
CA LEU A 90 -2.24 -16.02 3.39
C LEU A 90 -3.67 -15.48 3.51
N PHE A 91 -3.88 -14.21 3.16
CA PHE A 91 -5.21 -13.62 3.17
C PHE A 91 -6.11 -14.23 2.10
N LEU A 92 -5.56 -14.55 0.92
CA LEU A 92 -6.29 -15.28 -0.12
C LEU A 92 -6.69 -16.67 0.35
N SER A 93 -5.77 -17.44 0.95
CA SER A 93 -6.07 -18.75 1.54
C SER A 93 -7.16 -18.65 2.62
N HIS A 94 -7.13 -17.59 3.44
CA HIS A 94 -8.19 -17.30 4.41
C HIS A 94 -9.55 -17.11 3.71
N GLN A 95 -9.58 -16.35 2.61
CA GLN A 95 -10.80 -16.16 1.81
C GLN A 95 -11.31 -17.47 1.19
N GLU A 96 -10.42 -18.34 0.73
CA GLU A 96 -10.78 -19.68 0.23
C GLU A 96 -11.42 -20.54 1.34
N ALA A 97 -10.83 -20.55 2.53
CA ALA A 97 -11.40 -21.25 3.68
C ALA A 97 -12.79 -20.69 4.08
N LEU A 98 -13.02 -19.37 3.95
CA LEU A 98 -14.34 -18.78 4.13
C LEU A 98 -15.36 -19.23 3.07
N LEU A 99 -14.94 -19.36 1.80
CA LEU A 99 -15.79 -19.86 0.72
C LEU A 99 -16.24 -21.31 0.98
N GLU A 100 -15.33 -22.14 1.49
CA GLU A 100 -15.59 -23.51 1.91
C GLU A 100 -16.36 -23.62 3.24
N GLN A 101 -16.58 -22.48 3.92
CA GLN A 101 -17.12 -22.38 5.28
C GLN A 101 -16.33 -23.16 6.34
N ASN A 102 -15.04 -23.42 6.09
CA ASN A 102 -14.12 -23.97 7.06
C ASN A 102 -13.65 -22.87 8.01
N ILE A 103 -14.54 -22.47 8.92
CA ILE A 103 -14.29 -21.36 9.86
C ILE A 103 -13.04 -21.58 10.74
N PRO A 104 -12.77 -22.80 11.28
CA PRO A 104 -11.54 -23.04 12.03
C PRO A 104 -10.27 -22.74 11.22
N LEU A 105 -10.20 -23.23 9.98
CA LEU A 105 -9.05 -22.98 9.10
C LEU A 105 -8.96 -21.49 8.73
N ALA A 106 -10.09 -20.86 8.43
CA ALA A 106 -10.13 -19.42 8.15
C ALA A 106 -9.60 -18.60 9.33
N ALA A 107 -9.93 -18.97 10.57
CA ALA A 107 -9.43 -18.31 11.78
C ALA A 107 -7.93 -18.52 11.97
N GLU A 108 -7.42 -19.73 11.75
CA GLU A 108 -5.98 -20.02 11.81
C GLU A 108 -5.18 -19.18 10.79
N LEU A 109 -5.65 -19.14 9.53
CA LEU A 109 -5.00 -18.38 8.47
C LEU A 109 -5.05 -16.88 8.74
N LEU A 110 -6.18 -16.37 9.24
CA LEU A 110 -6.31 -14.97 9.64
C LEU A 110 -5.34 -14.60 10.76
N GLU A 111 -5.13 -15.48 11.74
CA GLU A 111 -4.17 -15.24 12.82
C GLU A 111 -2.75 -15.05 12.25
N ARG A 112 -2.38 -15.86 11.26
CA ARG A 112 -1.09 -15.76 10.57
C ARG A 112 -0.97 -14.47 9.77
N VAL A 113 -2.04 -14.04 9.09
CA VAL A 113 -2.12 -12.72 8.42
C VAL A 113 -1.92 -11.61 9.46
N TYR A 114 -2.63 -11.66 10.58
CA TYR A 114 -2.58 -10.62 11.61
C TYR A 114 -1.19 -10.50 12.23
N GLU A 115 -0.58 -11.61 12.64
CA GLU A 115 0.77 -11.58 13.23
C GLU A 115 1.82 -11.18 12.19
N GLY A 116 1.66 -11.61 10.94
CA GLY A 116 2.47 -11.17 9.81
C GLY A 116 2.44 -9.65 9.62
N GLN A 117 1.23 -9.11 9.47
CA GLN A 117 0.99 -7.68 9.31
C GLN A 117 1.51 -6.88 10.51
N ARG A 118 1.27 -7.36 11.73
CA ARG A 118 1.73 -6.71 12.97
C ARG A 118 3.26 -6.67 13.06
N ARG A 119 3.94 -7.76 12.66
CA ARG A 119 5.40 -7.81 12.61
C ARG A 119 5.97 -6.86 11.56
N HIS A 120 5.40 -6.85 10.35
CA HIS A 120 5.75 -5.89 9.28
C HIS A 120 5.66 -4.45 9.80
N ILE A 121 4.50 -4.07 10.32
CA ILE A 121 4.25 -2.74 10.90
C ILE A 121 5.28 -2.40 11.99
N GLY A 122 5.58 -3.34 12.89
CA GLY A 122 6.56 -3.12 13.95
C GLY A 122 7.95 -2.82 13.41
N VAL A 123 8.40 -3.58 12.41
CA VAL A 123 9.68 -3.33 11.72
C VAL A 123 9.69 -1.93 11.10
N GLU A 124 8.64 -1.57 10.38
CA GLU A 124 8.56 -0.26 9.75
C GLU A 124 8.57 0.87 10.77
N GLU A 125 7.66 0.84 11.75
CA GLU A 125 7.46 1.95 12.68
C GLU A 125 8.63 2.11 13.67
N GLU A 126 9.24 1.00 14.11
CA GLU A 126 10.31 1.04 15.12
C GLU A 126 11.69 1.25 14.51
N ILE A 127 11.90 0.83 13.24
CA ILE A 127 13.23 0.82 12.62
C ILE A 127 13.27 1.75 11.40
N LEU A 128 12.37 1.57 10.43
CA LEU A 128 12.48 2.24 9.13
C LEU A 128 11.99 3.69 9.16
N LEU A 129 10.81 3.97 9.72
CA LEU A 129 10.25 5.32 9.78
C LEU A 129 11.15 6.33 10.51
N PRO A 130 11.84 5.97 11.62
CA PRO A 130 12.84 6.85 12.23
C PRO A 130 14.00 7.21 11.30
N VAL A 131 14.46 6.29 10.45
CA VAL A 131 15.51 6.55 9.46
C VAL A 131 14.95 7.38 8.31
N TYR A 132 13.76 7.04 7.83
CA TYR A 132 13.05 7.77 6.78
C TYR A 132 12.83 9.24 7.13
N ALA A 133 12.57 9.57 8.40
CA ALA A 133 12.39 10.94 8.88
C ALA A 133 13.60 11.86 8.59
N ARG A 134 14.80 11.31 8.40
CA ARG A 134 16.00 12.07 7.98
C ARG A 134 15.84 12.74 6.62
N ALA A 135 14.95 12.22 5.77
CA ALA A 135 14.65 12.77 4.45
C ALA A 135 13.90 14.11 4.51
N GLY A 136 13.40 14.51 5.69
CA GLY A 136 12.55 15.66 5.86
C GLY A 136 11.15 15.44 5.27
N ARG A 137 10.48 16.53 4.89
CA ARG A 137 9.11 16.45 4.40
C ARG A 137 9.06 15.91 2.97
N ILE A 138 8.44 14.75 2.80
CA ILE A 138 8.16 14.16 1.48
C ILE A 138 6.65 14.22 1.26
N PRO A 139 6.17 15.07 0.35
CA PRO A 139 4.74 15.24 0.24
C PRO A 139 4.06 13.97 -0.29
N GLY A 140 2.98 13.51 0.35
CA GLY A 140 2.35 12.22 0.06
C GLY A 140 3.08 10.99 0.63
N GLY A 141 4.19 11.20 1.34
CA GLY A 141 4.94 10.20 2.09
C GLY A 141 5.19 10.64 3.53
N ASP A 142 4.35 11.51 4.10
CA ASP A 142 4.49 11.89 5.50
C ASP A 142 4.36 10.63 6.41
N PRO A 143 5.22 10.42 7.43
CA PRO A 143 5.17 9.23 8.29
C PRO A 143 3.80 8.93 8.93
N GLU A 144 3.02 9.99 9.17
CA GLU A 144 1.65 9.86 9.67
C GLU A 144 0.72 9.12 8.69
N LEU A 145 0.96 9.17 7.39
CA LEU A 145 0.17 8.43 6.40
C LEU A 145 0.35 6.92 6.59
N TYR A 146 1.59 6.44 6.69
CA TYR A 146 1.92 5.03 6.91
C TYR A 146 1.29 4.52 8.22
N THR A 147 1.55 5.19 9.34
CA THR A 147 0.99 4.79 10.65
C THR A 147 -0.55 4.83 10.69
N ASN A 148 -1.19 5.73 9.94
CA ASN A 148 -2.65 5.75 9.82
C ASN A 148 -3.17 4.60 8.93
N GLU A 149 -2.49 4.24 7.86
CA GLU A 149 -2.79 3.07 7.02
C GLU A 149 -2.62 1.78 7.83
N HIS A 150 -1.51 1.62 8.55
CA HIS A 150 -1.23 0.51 9.47
C HIS A 150 -2.36 0.30 10.48
N ARG A 151 -2.76 1.38 11.17
CA ARG A 151 -3.83 1.31 12.16
C ARG A 151 -5.15 0.84 11.54
N LYS A 152 -5.48 1.33 10.34
CA LYS A 152 -6.70 0.92 9.63
C LYS A 152 -6.64 -0.55 9.21
N MET A 153 -5.49 -1.03 8.72
CA MET A 153 -5.31 -2.44 8.38
C MET A 153 -5.58 -3.34 9.58
N LEU A 154 -4.92 -3.05 10.72
CA LEU A 154 -5.10 -3.83 11.95
C LEU A 154 -6.53 -3.76 12.48
N GLN A 155 -7.20 -2.60 12.37
CA GLN A 155 -8.61 -2.47 12.74
C GLN A 155 -9.53 -3.35 11.87
N ILE A 156 -9.26 -3.43 10.57
CA ILE A 156 -10.03 -4.31 9.68
C ILE A 156 -9.79 -5.77 10.08
N LEU A 157 -8.54 -6.21 10.23
CA LEU A 157 -8.22 -7.59 10.61
C LEU A 157 -8.80 -7.97 11.98
N GLU A 158 -8.76 -7.07 12.95
CA GLU A 158 -9.37 -7.27 14.26
C GLU A 158 -10.89 -7.49 14.16
N HIS A 159 -11.57 -6.82 13.22
CA HIS A 159 -12.98 -7.08 12.96
C HIS A 159 -13.24 -8.51 12.50
N PHE A 160 -12.38 -9.05 11.61
CA PHE A 160 -12.48 -10.46 11.21
C PHE A 160 -12.27 -11.38 12.42
N ARG A 161 -11.24 -11.12 13.24
CA ARG A 161 -10.94 -11.92 14.44
C ARG A 161 -12.12 -11.98 15.41
N GLN A 162 -12.88 -10.90 15.54
CA GLN A 162 -14.08 -10.84 16.38
C GLN A 162 -15.31 -11.50 15.75
N ALA A 163 -15.38 -11.55 14.42
CA ALA A 163 -16.52 -12.10 13.70
C ALA A 163 -16.47 -13.63 13.57
N LEU A 164 -15.28 -14.21 13.34
CA LEU A 164 -15.13 -15.64 13.07
C LEU A 164 -15.66 -16.56 14.18
N PRO A 165 -15.40 -16.30 15.49
CA PRO A 165 -15.96 -17.15 16.55
C PRO A 165 -17.50 -17.17 16.55
N ARG A 166 -18.13 -16.02 16.26
CA ARG A 166 -19.60 -15.91 16.16
C ARG A 166 -20.15 -16.64 14.95
N LEU A 167 -19.37 -16.72 13.87
CA LEU A 167 -19.72 -17.52 12.72
C LEU A 167 -19.68 -19.00 13.08
N GLU A 168 -18.64 -19.45 13.79
CA GLU A 168 -18.47 -20.85 14.19
C GLU A 168 -19.64 -21.43 15.01
N GLU A 169 -20.38 -20.58 15.73
CA GLU A 169 -21.56 -20.97 16.53
C GLU A 169 -22.84 -21.21 15.70
N LYS A 170 -22.94 -20.64 14.48
CA LYS A 170 -24.16 -20.68 13.65
C LYS A 170 -24.26 -21.96 12.81
N ALA A 171 -25.41 -22.35 12.27
CA ALA A 171 -25.41 -23.42 11.25
C ALA A 171 -24.87 -22.90 9.89
N PRO A 172 -24.28 -23.74 9.01
CA PRO A 172 -23.76 -23.29 7.69
C PRO A 172 -24.78 -22.50 6.83
N GLY A 173 -26.07 -22.84 6.92
CA GLY A 173 -27.13 -22.11 6.22
C GLY A 173 -27.38 -20.69 6.74
N GLU A 174 -27.02 -20.42 8.00
CA GLU A 174 -27.32 -19.18 8.72
C GLU A 174 -26.18 -18.15 8.62
N ARG A 175 -24.97 -18.59 8.28
CA ARG A 175 -23.75 -17.75 8.20
C ARG A 175 -23.63 -16.96 6.89
N ARG A 176 -24.48 -17.20 5.89
CA ARG A 176 -24.29 -16.71 4.51
C ARG A 176 -24.19 -15.18 4.39
N ARG A 177 -25.04 -14.46 5.11
CA ARG A 177 -25.03 -12.98 5.07
C ARG A 177 -23.79 -12.42 5.75
N ASP A 178 -23.41 -12.98 6.89
CA ASP A 178 -22.19 -12.59 7.59
C ASP A 178 -20.94 -12.87 6.74
N LEU A 179 -20.91 -13.99 6.00
CA LEU A 179 -19.81 -14.30 5.07
C LEU A 179 -19.71 -13.28 3.94
N ILE A 180 -20.84 -12.86 3.35
CA ILE A 180 -20.87 -11.77 2.35
C ILE A 180 -20.30 -10.48 2.96
N ASP A 181 -20.72 -10.12 4.17
CA ASP A 181 -20.19 -8.93 4.87
C ASP A 181 -18.68 -9.03 5.11
N LEU A 182 -18.15 -10.22 5.40
CA LEU A 182 -16.70 -10.44 5.52
C LEU A 182 -15.98 -10.30 4.17
N PHE A 183 -16.54 -10.80 3.06
CA PHE A 183 -15.94 -10.60 1.74
C PHE A 183 -15.89 -9.12 1.34
N ASP A 184 -16.96 -8.37 1.59
CA ASP A 184 -17.01 -6.93 1.31
C ASP A 184 -15.96 -6.17 2.13
N ARG A 185 -15.75 -6.55 3.40
CA ARG A 185 -14.66 -5.99 4.22
C ARG A 185 -13.28 -6.41 3.72
N GLY A 186 -13.16 -7.64 3.22
CA GLY A 186 -11.92 -8.17 2.68
C GLY A 186 -11.48 -7.43 1.42
N TYR A 187 -12.43 -6.94 0.62
CA TYR A 187 -12.13 -6.03 -0.49
C TYR A 187 -11.44 -4.74 -0.01
N TRP A 188 -11.95 -4.12 1.06
CA TRP A 188 -11.35 -2.91 1.61
C TRP A 188 -9.96 -3.14 2.20
N TYR A 189 -9.75 -4.29 2.87
CA TYR A 189 -8.42 -4.68 3.35
C TYR A 189 -7.42 -4.77 2.19
N LYS A 190 -7.75 -5.54 1.15
CA LYS A 190 -6.86 -5.74 -0.01
C LYS A 190 -6.53 -4.43 -0.71
N ARG A 191 -7.51 -3.55 -0.91
CA ARG A 191 -7.25 -2.22 -1.50
C ARG A 191 -6.33 -1.36 -0.63
N LEU A 192 -6.53 -1.38 0.69
CA LEU A 192 -5.67 -0.63 1.59
C LEU A 192 -4.24 -1.18 1.57
N HIS A 193 -4.08 -2.51 1.58
CA HIS A 193 -2.79 -3.19 1.49
C HIS A 193 -2.08 -2.88 0.16
N GLU A 194 -2.78 -2.96 -0.96
CA GLU A 194 -2.25 -2.62 -2.29
C GLU A 194 -1.79 -1.14 -2.37
N HIS A 195 -2.59 -0.20 -1.87
CA HIS A 195 -2.21 1.21 -1.87
C HIS A 195 -1.00 1.49 -0.99
N HIS A 196 -0.89 0.78 0.12
CA HIS A 196 0.21 0.89 1.05
C HIS A 196 1.51 0.31 0.49
N ASP A 197 1.46 -0.91 -0.07
CA ASP A 197 2.59 -1.53 -0.78
C ASP A 197 3.12 -0.61 -1.90
N ASN A 198 2.20 -0.04 -2.69
CA ASN A 198 2.56 0.93 -3.71
C ASN A 198 3.25 2.17 -3.12
N ARG A 199 2.80 2.68 -1.98
CA ARG A 199 3.42 3.83 -1.32
C ARG A 199 4.83 3.48 -0.81
N GLU A 200 5.01 2.30 -0.25
CA GLU A 200 6.32 1.86 0.23
C GLU A 200 7.31 1.68 -0.93
N ARG A 201 6.92 0.90 -1.96
CA ARG A 201 7.76 0.62 -3.14
C ARG A 201 8.16 1.87 -3.91
N ASN A 202 7.28 2.86 -3.99
CA ASN A 202 7.53 4.06 -4.80
C ASN A 202 8.06 5.26 -4.00
N ILE A 203 7.97 5.24 -2.66
CA ILE A 203 8.46 6.34 -1.82
C ILE A 203 9.36 5.87 -0.71
N LEU A 204 8.87 4.99 0.18
CA LEU A 204 9.53 4.66 1.43
C LEU A 204 10.89 4.04 1.15
N TYR A 205 10.90 2.92 0.42
CA TYR A 205 12.11 2.16 0.14
C TYR A 205 13.12 2.95 -0.71
N PRO A 206 12.73 3.62 -1.82
CA PRO A 206 13.66 4.46 -2.57
C PRO A 206 14.23 5.63 -1.76
N THR A 207 13.42 6.20 -0.85
CA THR A 207 13.90 7.27 0.02
C THR A 207 14.90 6.75 1.04
N LEU A 208 14.62 5.61 1.67
CA LEU A 208 15.53 4.96 2.61
C LEU A 208 16.87 4.69 1.91
N ASP A 209 16.84 4.09 0.71
CA ASP A 209 18.02 3.86 -0.11
C ASP A 209 18.86 5.12 -0.36
N ARG A 210 18.20 6.27 -0.52
CA ARG A 210 18.85 7.57 -0.75
C ARG A 210 19.44 8.20 0.52
N VAL A 211 18.83 7.99 1.68
CA VAL A 211 19.25 8.62 2.94
C VAL A 211 20.20 7.76 3.79
N THR A 212 20.37 6.48 3.42
CA THR A 212 21.32 5.56 4.05
C THR A 212 22.57 5.38 3.22
N GLY A 213 23.72 5.24 3.88
CA GLY A 213 24.93 4.70 3.25
C GLY A 213 24.82 3.19 3.01
N GLU A 214 25.72 2.63 2.20
CA GLU A 214 25.71 1.19 1.85
C GLU A 214 25.79 0.28 3.08
N GLU A 215 26.71 0.56 4.01
CA GLU A 215 26.88 -0.25 5.22
C GLU A 215 25.67 -0.16 6.16
N GLU A 216 25.18 1.06 6.41
CA GLU A 216 23.98 1.26 7.23
C GLU A 216 22.76 0.55 6.61
N ARG A 217 22.60 0.61 5.28
CA ARG A 217 21.52 -0.07 4.57
C ARG A 217 21.59 -1.58 4.77
N ARG A 218 22.76 -2.19 4.59
CA ARG A 218 22.96 -3.63 4.86
C ARG A 218 22.56 -4.01 6.28
N GLU A 219 23.04 -3.26 7.26
CA GLU A 219 22.73 -3.52 8.67
C GLU A 219 21.23 -3.40 8.96
N LEU A 220 20.58 -2.37 8.43
CA LEU A 220 19.14 -2.15 8.61
C LEU A 220 18.32 -3.26 7.96
N ILE A 221 18.62 -3.63 6.71
CA ILE A 221 17.91 -4.71 6.02
C ILE A 221 18.09 -6.04 6.76
N ALA A 222 19.31 -6.35 7.23
CA ALA A 222 19.57 -7.55 8.02
C ALA A 222 18.78 -7.60 9.34
N ARG A 223 18.52 -6.43 9.96
CA ARG A 223 17.67 -6.33 11.16
C ARG A 223 16.18 -6.45 10.87
N CYS A 224 15.76 -6.11 9.66
CA CYS A 224 14.37 -6.15 9.23
C CYS A 224 13.96 -7.53 8.67
N ALA A 225 14.94 -8.32 8.21
CA ALA A 225 14.71 -9.67 7.73
C ALA A 225 14.11 -10.55 8.84
N PRO A 226 13.09 -11.37 8.53
CA PRO A 226 12.39 -12.18 9.52
C PRO A 226 13.22 -13.31 10.15
#